data_AF-A0A4U0UD40-F1
#
_entry.id   AF-A0A4U0UD40-F1
#
_cell.length_a   1.000
_cell.length_b   1.000
_cell.length_c   1.000
_cell.angle_alpha   90.00
_cell.angle_beta   90.00
_cell.angle_gamma   90.00
#
_symmetry.space_group_name_H-M   'P 1'
#
loop_
_entity.id
_entity.type
_entity.pdbx_description
1 polymer ?
#
loop_
_entity_poly.entity_id
_entity_poly.type
_entity_poly.pdbx_seq_one_letter_code
_entity_poly.pdbx_strand_id
1 'polypeptide(L)'
;MAWSDVQADLVLDAAKASNLRYKAGRSLGPRDGLPTAVKDDYATSLGSANDNTGRAANGDKTTLLCVRRLEDAGAMVMSRLSLHEFGLDTSGINMTYGTPRNPYYHRYYTGGTPSGPAYAVTAGLVPISLGSDGGGGVRIPSSFCSIFGLTTTHGRLSSFPGQNYSNTCGVNGPMAAGMQSLAAWYSVACEPHLTSYFSSSPAPTEAIWRPRIISIAEAWFQRATTTIQTLCRDPINQLAAVKGYAIVPSMFFHHGGPNSAGNDSPQRRGNNATRNARPFPNDSRAPGSRPHDSRN
;
A
#
# COMPACT_ATOMS: atom_id res chain seq x y z
N MET A 1 -2.32 16.48 12.50
CA MET A 1 -3.44 15.73 13.12
C MET A 1 -3.67 14.46 12.33
N ALA A 2 -4.13 13.36 12.93
CA ALA A 2 -4.29 12.09 12.21
C ALA A 2 -5.50 12.06 11.25
N TRP A 3 -6.53 12.85 11.54
CA TRP A 3 -7.69 13.07 10.69
C TRP A 3 -7.60 14.43 10.01
N SER A 4 -7.85 14.47 8.71
CA SER A 4 -8.00 15.72 7.95
C SER A 4 -9.44 16.22 7.95
N ASP A 5 -10.42 15.32 8.03
CA ASP A 5 -11.86 15.63 8.09
C ASP A 5 -12.66 14.47 8.69
N VAL A 6 -13.73 14.77 9.44
CA VAL A 6 -14.65 13.77 10.02
C VAL A 6 -16.08 14.29 9.87
N GLN A 7 -16.89 13.64 9.04
CA GLN A 7 -18.35 13.87 9.05
C GLN A 7 -19.04 12.96 10.05
N ALA A 8 -19.14 13.45 11.28
CA ALA A 8 -19.74 12.74 12.40
C ALA A 8 -21.17 12.27 12.09
N ASP A 9 -21.98 13.07 11.39
CA ASP A 9 -23.37 12.72 11.08
C ASP A 9 -23.47 11.49 10.18
N LEU A 10 -22.65 11.39 9.13
CA LEU A 10 -22.65 10.25 8.22
C LEU A 10 -22.16 8.97 8.91
N VAL A 11 -21.19 9.09 9.82
CA VAL A 11 -20.75 7.99 10.68
C VAL A 11 -21.89 7.53 11.61
N LEU A 12 -22.59 8.48 12.25
CA LEU A 12 -23.69 8.18 13.14
C LEU A 12 -24.86 7.52 12.40
N ASP A 13 -25.16 7.95 11.18
CA ASP A 13 -26.22 7.35 10.37
C ASP A 13 -25.87 5.93 9.89
N ALA A 14 -24.61 5.69 9.50
CA ALA A 14 -24.13 4.34 9.21
C ALA A 14 -24.22 3.43 10.45
N ALA A 15 -23.87 3.95 11.63
CA ALA A 15 -23.98 3.23 12.89
C ALA A 15 -25.45 2.92 13.26
N LYS A 16 -26.37 3.88 13.06
CA LYS A 16 -27.82 3.66 13.24
C LYS A 16 -28.32 2.57 12.29
N ALA A 17 -27.92 2.60 11.02
CA ALA A 17 -28.32 1.59 10.04
C ALA A 17 -27.80 0.18 10.40
N SER A 18 -26.55 0.08 10.86
CA SER A 18 -25.99 -1.19 11.36
C SER A 18 -26.73 -1.68 12.61
N ASN A 19 -27.00 -0.80 13.57
CA ASN A 19 -27.76 -1.13 14.78
C ASN A 19 -29.18 -1.62 14.46
N LEU A 20 -29.86 -1.02 13.49
CA LEU A 20 -31.17 -1.48 13.02
C LEU A 20 -31.11 -2.89 12.41
N ARG A 21 -30.09 -3.16 11.57
CA ARG A 21 -29.85 -4.51 11.04
C ARG A 21 -29.59 -5.52 12.14
N TYR A 22 -28.74 -5.17 13.10
CA TYR A 22 -28.41 -6.01 14.24
C TYR A 22 -29.66 -6.36 15.07
N LYS A 23 -30.45 -5.34 15.47
CA LYS A 23 -31.70 -5.52 16.23
C LYS A 23 -32.75 -6.36 15.49
N ALA A 24 -32.77 -6.29 14.16
CA ALA A 24 -33.67 -7.07 13.32
C ALA A 24 -33.17 -8.49 13.00
N GLY A 25 -32.00 -8.91 13.50
CA GLY A 25 -31.39 -10.20 13.16
C GLY A 25 -30.91 -10.30 11.70
N ARG A 26 -30.63 -9.17 11.04
CA ARG A 26 -30.24 -9.05 9.62
C ARG A 26 -28.84 -8.44 9.44
N SER A 27 -27.89 -8.82 10.29
CA SER A 27 -26.50 -8.37 10.17
C SER A 27 -25.90 -8.82 8.83
N LEU A 28 -25.07 -7.96 8.22
CA LEU A 28 -24.32 -8.26 6.99
C LEU A 28 -23.09 -9.16 7.24
N GLY A 29 -22.89 -9.60 8.49
CA GLY A 29 -21.83 -10.50 8.90
C GLY A 29 -20.90 -9.87 9.95
N PRO A 30 -19.75 -10.51 10.24
CA PRO A 30 -18.86 -10.12 11.35
C PRO A 30 -18.25 -8.71 11.25
N ARG A 31 -18.44 -8.04 10.12
CA ARG A 31 -17.85 -6.73 9.81
C ARG A 31 -18.89 -5.60 9.77
N ASP A 32 -20.17 -5.94 9.95
CA ASP A 32 -21.26 -4.98 9.98
C ASP A 32 -21.12 -4.03 11.17
N GLY A 33 -21.00 -2.73 10.90
CA GLY A 33 -20.83 -1.70 11.92
C GLY A 33 -19.39 -1.50 12.39
N LEU A 34 -18.40 -2.14 11.76
CA LEU A 34 -17.00 -1.91 12.14
C LEU A 34 -16.49 -0.57 11.58
N PRO A 35 -15.98 0.33 12.44
CA PRO A 35 -15.37 1.56 11.97
C PRO A 35 -14.08 1.23 11.22
N THR A 36 -13.92 1.81 10.04
CA THR A 36 -12.74 1.66 9.20
C THR A 36 -12.29 3.02 8.73
N ALA A 37 -10.98 3.25 8.71
CA ALA A 37 -10.42 4.43 8.08
C ALA A 37 -9.73 4.10 6.76
N VAL A 38 -9.73 5.05 5.83
CA VAL A 38 -9.14 4.88 4.51
C VAL A 38 -8.20 6.06 4.24
N LYS A 39 -7.02 5.77 3.69
CA LYS A 39 -6.03 6.77 3.28
C LYS A 39 -6.64 7.76 2.27
N ASP A 40 -6.14 8.98 2.19
CA ASP A 40 -6.46 9.88 1.10
C ASP A 40 -5.36 9.77 0.01
N ASP A 41 -5.72 9.37 -1.23
CA ASP A 41 -4.81 9.40 -2.38
C ASP A 41 -5.41 10.26 -3.52
N TYR A 42 -4.79 11.43 -3.71
CA TYR A 42 -4.48 12.11 -4.97
C TYR A 42 -5.54 12.62 -5.96
N ALA A 43 -6.83 12.31 -5.85
CA ALA A 43 -7.94 13.08 -6.48
C ALA A 43 -9.29 12.35 -6.36
N THR A 44 -9.26 11.06 -6.03
CA THR A 44 -10.49 10.25 -5.90
C THR A 44 -10.66 9.89 -4.44
N SER A 45 -11.90 9.89 -3.96
CA SER A 45 -12.30 9.81 -2.55
C SER A 45 -12.02 8.48 -1.85
N LEU A 46 -10.98 7.75 -2.29
CA LEU A 46 -10.76 6.31 -2.11
C LEU A 46 -12.06 5.51 -1.99
N GLY A 47 -13.07 6.01 -2.67
CA GLY A 47 -14.44 5.61 -2.58
C GLY A 47 -15.09 5.17 -1.31
N SER A 48 -15.76 6.11 -0.67
CA SER A 48 -17.09 5.80 -0.16
C SER A 48 -18.11 6.58 -0.99
N ALA A 49 -19.29 5.99 -1.25
CA ALA A 49 -20.46 6.75 -1.73
C ALA A 49 -20.82 7.86 -0.72
N ASN A 50 -20.40 7.67 0.53
CA ASN A 50 -20.32 8.68 1.57
C ASN A 50 -18.98 9.42 1.45
N ASP A 51 -18.86 10.28 0.41
CA ASP A 51 -17.83 11.33 0.40
C ASP A 51 -18.08 12.27 1.59
N ASN A 52 -17.53 11.87 2.73
CA ASN A 52 -17.65 12.48 4.04
C ASN A 52 -16.78 13.74 4.16
N THR A 53 -16.49 14.45 3.05
CA THR A 53 -15.71 15.70 3.09
C THR A 53 -16.35 16.86 2.36
N GLY A 54 -17.56 16.69 1.84
CA GLY A 54 -18.35 17.79 1.25
C GLY A 54 -17.68 18.51 0.08
N ARG A 55 -16.65 17.92 -0.55
CA ARG A 55 -15.74 18.62 -1.48
C ARG A 55 -15.73 18.05 -2.90
N ALA A 56 -16.61 17.09 -3.22
CA ALA A 56 -16.95 16.79 -4.60
C ALA A 56 -17.84 17.91 -5.17
N ALA A 57 -17.21 18.96 -5.70
CA ALA A 57 -17.92 20.09 -6.32
C ALA A 57 -18.75 19.69 -7.56
N ASN A 58 -18.51 18.50 -8.14
CA ASN A 58 -19.05 18.08 -9.44
C ASN A 58 -19.70 16.68 -9.46
N GLY A 59 -20.42 16.25 -8.41
CA GLY A 59 -21.40 15.14 -8.52
C GLY A 59 -20.88 13.71 -8.69
N ASP A 60 -19.68 13.47 -9.24
CA ASP A 60 -19.15 12.13 -9.50
C ASP A 60 -18.38 11.58 -8.29
N LYS A 61 -19.12 11.25 -7.22
CA LYS A 61 -18.59 10.54 -6.05
C LYS A 61 -18.18 9.13 -6.46
N THR A 62 -16.89 8.94 -6.67
CA THR A 62 -16.39 7.72 -7.29
C THR A 62 -15.83 6.77 -6.25
N THR A 63 -16.44 5.57 -6.15
CA THR A 63 -16.09 4.60 -5.13
C THR A 63 -15.08 3.55 -5.58
N LEU A 64 -13.88 3.50 -4.99
CA LEU A 64 -12.94 2.41 -5.23
C LEU A 64 -13.57 1.08 -4.91
N LEU A 65 -13.39 0.13 -5.81
CA LEU A 65 -13.96 -1.20 -5.73
C LEU A 65 -13.58 -1.92 -4.44
N CYS A 66 -12.33 -1.78 -4.00
CA CYS A 66 -11.88 -2.39 -2.74
C CYS A 66 -12.70 -1.87 -1.56
N VAL A 67 -12.86 -0.54 -1.46
CA VAL A 67 -13.63 0.10 -0.38
C VAL A 67 -15.13 -0.16 -0.53
N ARG A 68 -15.67 -0.15 -1.75
CA ARG A 68 -17.06 -0.49 -2.02
C ARG A 68 -17.44 -1.85 -1.44
N ARG A 69 -16.60 -2.87 -1.65
CA ARG A 69 -16.84 -4.23 -1.14
C ARG A 69 -16.89 -4.30 0.39
N LEU A 70 -16.20 -3.39 1.05
CA LEU A 70 -16.16 -3.31 2.51
C LEU A 70 -17.42 -2.65 3.04
N GLU A 71 -17.88 -1.59 2.37
CA GLU A 71 -19.18 -0.97 2.63
C GLU A 71 -20.33 -1.94 2.40
N ASP A 72 -20.31 -2.69 1.30
CA ASP A 72 -21.31 -3.71 0.97
C ASP A 72 -21.32 -4.84 2.00
N ALA A 73 -20.20 -5.08 2.70
CA ALA A 73 -20.12 -5.99 3.82
C ALA A 73 -20.39 -5.34 5.19
N GLY A 74 -20.85 -4.09 5.20
CA GLY A 74 -21.30 -3.35 6.37
C GLY A 74 -20.23 -2.57 7.14
N ALA A 75 -19.00 -2.48 6.63
CA ALA A 75 -17.96 -1.65 7.25
C ALA A 75 -18.32 -0.16 7.16
N MET A 76 -18.08 0.60 8.23
CA MET A 76 -18.35 2.03 8.29
C MET A 76 -17.08 2.80 8.00
N VAL A 77 -16.97 3.39 6.82
CA VAL A 77 -15.81 4.21 6.45
C VAL A 77 -15.92 5.59 7.12
N MET A 78 -15.09 5.83 8.12
CA MET A 78 -15.23 6.95 9.05
C MET A 78 -14.82 8.30 8.45
N SER A 79 -13.79 8.34 7.58
CA SER A 79 -13.10 9.59 7.24
C SER A 79 -11.89 9.39 6.32
N ARG A 80 -11.41 10.50 5.73
CA ARG A 80 -10.04 10.63 5.17
C ARG A 80 -9.01 10.86 6.29
N LEU A 81 -7.86 10.21 6.17
CA LEU A 81 -6.76 10.35 7.14
C LEU A 81 -5.54 11.05 6.53
N SER A 82 -4.83 11.80 7.38
CA SER A 82 -3.65 12.59 7.00
C SER A 82 -2.54 11.72 6.40
N LEU A 83 -1.91 12.23 5.35
CA LEU A 83 -0.76 11.62 4.67
C LEU A 83 0.40 12.62 4.61
N HIS A 84 1.66 12.17 4.49
CA HIS A 84 2.74 13.05 4.02
C HIS A 84 2.45 13.53 2.60
N GLU A 85 2.46 14.83 2.33
CA GLU A 85 2.08 15.41 1.03
C GLU A 85 2.63 14.61 -0.17
N PHE A 86 1.73 14.21 -1.08
CA PHE A 86 1.98 13.36 -2.25
C PHE A 86 2.58 11.96 -1.96
N GLY A 87 2.64 11.53 -0.71
CA GLY A 87 3.24 10.25 -0.36
C GLY A 87 4.68 10.07 -0.88
N LEU A 88 5.45 11.16 -0.91
CA LEU A 88 6.82 11.16 -1.42
C LEU A 88 7.87 11.04 -0.31
N ASP A 89 7.45 10.72 0.92
CA ASP A 89 8.34 10.59 2.07
C ASP A 89 7.84 9.54 3.07
N THR A 90 8.78 9.00 3.83
CA THR A 90 8.58 7.84 4.72
C THR A 90 8.49 8.23 6.20
N SER A 91 8.65 9.51 6.56
CA SER A 91 8.50 9.99 7.94
C SER A 91 7.04 10.19 8.32
N GLY A 92 6.19 10.60 7.36
CA GLY A 92 4.78 10.94 7.66
C GLY A 92 4.56 12.38 8.08
N ILE A 93 5.59 13.24 8.00
CA ILE A 93 5.50 14.68 8.25
C ILE A 93 4.45 15.31 7.32
N ASN A 94 3.60 16.17 7.87
CA ASN A 94 2.71 16.99 7.06
C ASN A 94 2.67 18.40 7.65
N MET A 95 3.14 19.38 6.89
CA MET A 95 3.15 20.79 7.31
C MET A 95 1.78 21.45 7.18
N THR A 96 0.95 20.99 6.24
CA THR A 96 -0.37 21.54 5.90
C THR A 96 -1.44 21.20 6.95
N TYR A 97 -1.50 19.94 7.41
CA TYR A 97 -2.50 19.42 8.35
C TYR A 97 -1.90 19.01 9.71
N GLY A 98 -0.58 19.13 9.86
CA GLY A 98 0.18 18.74 11.03
C GLY A 98 0.51 17.25 11.08
N THR A 99 1.60 16.90 11.77
CA THR A 99 2.13 15.53 11.83
C THR A 99 1.56 14.77 13.03
N PRO A 100 0.92 13.60 12.86
CA PRO A 100 0.53 12.77 13.99
C PRO A 100 1.78 12.19 14.68
N ARG A 101 1.75 12.14 16.02
CA ARG A 101 2.84 11.60 16.84
C ARG A 101 2.61 10.12 17.09
N ASN A 102 3.67 9.32 17.14
CA ASN A 102 3.56 7.89 17.39
C ASN A 102 2.90 7.62 18.76
N PRO A 103 1.81 6.84 18.85
CA PRO A 103 1.14 6.57 20.12
C PRO A 103 2.00 5.85 21.17
N TYR A 104 2.96 5.01 20.73
CA TYR A 104 3.88 4.34 21.66
C TYR A 104 4.90 5.31 22.25
N TYR A 105 5.28 6.35 21.50
CA TYR A 105 6.21 7.36 21.98
C TYR A 105 6.08 8.67 21.20
N HIS A 106 5.53 9.67 21.89
CA HIS A 106 5.10 10.94 21.31
C HIS A 106 6.20 11.79 20.65
N ARG A 107 7.49 11.48 20.84
CA ARG A 107 8.59 12.18 20.16
C ARG A 107 9.04 11.51 18.85
N TYR A 108 8.50 10.33 18.52
CA TYR A 108 8.77 9.67 17.25
C TYR A 108 7.65 9.89 16.24
N TYR A 109 8.02 9.75 14.97
CA TYR A 109 7.07 9.71 13.88
C TYR A 109 6.32 8.38 13.85
N THR A 110 5.10 8.43 13.31
CA THR A 110 4.30 7.23 12.99
C THR A 110 4.86 6.46 11.79
N GLY A 111 5.76 7.06 11.02
CA GLY A 111 6.14 6.60 9.69
C GLY A 111 5.13 7.07 8.64
N GLY A 112 5.52 6.97 7.38
CA GLY A 112 4.80 7.45 6.21
C GLY A 112 4.81 6.45 5.07
N THR A 113 3.97 6.67 4.05
CA THR A 113 3.18 7.88 3.79
C THR A 113 1.83 8.01 4.52
N PRO A 114 1.12 6.93 4.94
CA PRO A 114 -0.14 7.00 5.68
C PRO A 114 0.10 7.08 7.19
N SER A 115 0.56 8.24 7.65
CA SER A 115 0.80 8.52 9.07
C SER A 115 -0.50 8.53 9.90
N GLY A 116 -1.59 9.07 9.33
CA GLY A 116 -2.92 9.04 9.94
C GLY A 116 -3.51 7.63 10.09
N PRO A 117 -3.58 6.81 9.01
CA PRO A 117 -4.08 5.43 9.08
C PRO A 117 -3.38 4.53 10.08
N ALA A 118 -2.05 4.64 10.21
CA ALA A 118 -1.33 3.87 11.21
C ALA A 118 -1.58 4.38 12.63
N TYR A 119 -1.62 5.70 12.83
CA TYR A 119 -1.99 6.30 14.11
C TYR A 119 -3.38 5.84 14.55
N ALA A 120 -4.37 5.88 13.65
CA ALA A 120 -5.76 5.56 13.93
C ALA A 120 -5.93 4.13 14.47
N VAL A 121 -5.23 3.17 13.85
CA VAL A 121 -5.25 1.78 14.30
C VAL A 121 -4.53 1.63 15.62
N THR A 122 -3.37 2.26 15.75
CA THR A 122 -2.49 2.11 16.91
C THR A 122 -3.05 2.76 18.17
N ALA A 123 -3.74 3.88 18.02
CA ALA A 123 -4.44 4.56 19.10
C ALA A 123 -5.77 3.88 19.48
N GLY A 124 -6.15 2.78 18.81
CA GLY A 124 -7.39 2.05 19.07
C GLY A 124 -8.66 2.77 18.60
N LEU A 125 -8.53 3.76 17.71
CA LEU A 125 -9.66 4.54 17.20
C LEU A 125 -10.42 3.78 16.11
N VAL A 126 -9.72 2.96 15.33
CA VAL A 126 -10.32 1.99 14.40
C VAL A 126 -9.57 0.65 14.50
N PRO A 127 -10.25 -0.50 14.39
CA PRO A 127 -9.57 -1.80 14.36
C PRO A 127 -8.75 -2.03 13.08
N ILE A 128 -9.07 -1.29 12.01
CA ILE A 128 -8.49 -1.47 10.68
C ILE A 128 -8.49 -0.17 9.87
N SER A 129 -7.47 -0.02 9.04
CA SER A 129 -7.41 1.01 8.02
C SER A 129 -6.87 0.49 6.69
N LEU A 130 -7.12 1.22 5.60
CA LEU A 130 -6.57 0.93 4.28
C LEU A 130 -5.54 1.99 3.90
N GLY A 131 -4.37 1.54 3.42
CA GLY A 131 -3.32 2.38 2.88
C GLY A 131 -2.86 1.95 1.49
N SER A 132 -1.82 2.61 0.99
CA SER A 132 -1.14 2.27 -0.25
C SER A 132 0.37 2.19 -0.05
N ASP A 133 1.03 1.33 -0.83
CA ASP A 133 2.43 0.95 -0.68
C ASP A 133 3.08 0.87 -2.07
N GLY A 134 3.85 1.88 -2.45
CA GLY A 134 4.74 1.84 -3.62
C GLY A 134 6.23 1.71 -3.26
N GLY A 135 6.59 2.18 -2.06
CA GLY A 135 7.96 2.17 -1.53
C GLY A 135 8.02 1.83 -0.04
N GLY A 136 7.00 1.17 0.51
CA GLY A 136 6.89 0.85 1.94
C GLY A 136 5.78 1.57 2.67
N GLY A 137 4.88 2.26 1.98
CA GLY A 137 3.84 3.09 2.60
C GLY A 137 2.91 2.32 3.55
N VAL A 138 2.66 1.03 3.39
CA VAL A 138 1.92 0.24 4.37
C VAL A 138 2.86 -0.36 5.41
N ARG A 139 3.99 -0.92 4.98
CA ARG A 139 4.93 -1.66 5.85
C ARG A 139 5.69 -0.79 6.85
N ILE A 140 6.18 0.38 6.43
CA ILE A 140 6.98 1.30 7.26
C ILE A 140 6.16 1.80 8.45
N PRO A 141 4.98 2.42 8.27
CA PRO A 141 4.24 2.94 9.40
C PRO A 141 3.63 1.81 10.25
N SER A 142 3.35 0.64 9.67
CA SER A 142 2.96 -0.53 10.44
C SER A 142 4.06 -1.00 11.40
N SER A 143 5.31 -1.03 10.91
CA SER A 143 6.48 -1.35 11.72
C SER A 143 6.71 -0.32 12.83
N PHE A 144 6.62 0.98 12.50
CA PHE A 144 6.84 2.05 13.48
C PHE A 144 5.73 2.13 14.53
N CYS A 145 4.50 1.82 14.15
CA CYS A 145 3.36 1.87 15.05
C CYS A 145 2.94 0.49 15.58
N SER A 146 3.80 -0.53 15.52
CA SER A 146 3.55 -1.88 16.07
C SER A 146 2.16 -2.46 15.72
N ILE A 147 1.77 -2.36 14.45
CA ILE A 147 0.54 -2.95 13.91
C ILE A 147 0.89 -3.85 12.72
N PHE A 148 -0.07 -4.66 12.28
CA PHE A 148 0.09 -5.49 11.10
C PHE A 148 -0.24 -4.69 9.85
N GLY A 149 0.61 -4.75 8.84
CA GLY A 149 0.37 -4.15 7.52
C GLY A 149 0.64 -5.17 6.41
N LEU A 150 -0.28 -5.29 5.47
CA LEU A 150 -0.17 -6.23 4.35
C LEU A 150 -0.02 -5.48 3.03
N THR A 151 1.17 -5.52 2.45
CA THR A 151 1.40 -5.17 1.03
C THR A 151 0.98 -6.35 0.17
N THR A 152 -0.01 -6.16 -0.70
CA THR A 152 -0.54 -7.24 -1.52
C THR A 152 0.18 -7.37 -2.85
N THR A 153 0.02 -8.52 -3.52
CA THR A 153 0.40 -8.67 -4.93
C THR A 153 -0.21 -7.56 -5.79
N HIS A 154 0.52 -7.11 -6.80
CA HIS A 154 0.05 -6.04 -7.68
C HIS A 154 -1.29 -6.40 -8.34
N GLY A 155 -2.23 -5.46 -8.35
CA GLY A 155 -3.59 -5.67 -8.88
C GLY A 155 -4.53 -6.48 -7.98
N ARG A 156 -4.07 -6.97 -6.82
CA ARG A 156 -4.89 -7.80 -5.92
C ARG A 156 -6.03 -7.02 -5.27
N LEU A 157 -5.76 -5.81 -4.77
CA LEU A 157 -6.80 -4.87 -4.33
C LEU A 157 -6.93 -3.80 -5.41
N SER A 158 -8.06 -3.84 -6.13
CA SER A 158 -8.29 -2.93 -7.24
C SER A 158 -8.42 -1.47 -6.78
N SER A 159 -7.73 -0.58 -7.49
CA SER A 159 -7.96 0.87 -7.43
C SER A 159 -8.99 1.36 -8.43
N PHE A 160 -9.69 0.48 -9.15
CA PHE A 160 -10.76 0.89 -10.06
C PHE A 160 -11.91 1.52 -9.26
N PRO A 161 -12.57 2.57 -9.78
CA PRO A 161 -12.29 3.29 -11.04
C PRO A 161 -11.32 4.47 -10.87
N GLY A 162 -10.72 4.66 -9.68
CA GLY A 162 -9.70 5.67 -9.46
C GLY A 162 -8.37 5.36 -10.14
N GLN A 163 -7.44 6.32 -10.07
CA GLN A 163 -6.11 6.19 -10.65
C GLN A 163 -5.11 5.70 -9.60
N ASN A 164 -4.24 4.76 -9.98
CA ASN A 164 -3.04 4.44 -9.22
C ASN A 164 -1.90 5.33 -9.72
N TYR A 165 -1.51 6.32 -8.91
CA TYR A 165 -0.47 7.30 -9.25
C TYR A 165 0.94 6.70 -9.32
N SER A 166 1.11 5.48 -8.81
CA SER A 166 2.34 4.69 -8.92
C SER A 166 2.02 3.35 -9.59
N ASN A 167 1.44 3.39 -10.79
CA ASN A 167 0.83 2.24 -11.48
C ASN A 167 1.71 0.99 -11.69
N THR A 168 3.03 1.07 -11.52
CA THR A 168 3.96 -0.07 -11.67
C THR A 168 4.49 -0.62 -10.34
N CYS A 169 4.35 0.10 -9.22
CA CYS A 169 4.88 -0.32 -7.93
C CYS A 169 3.90 -0.15 -6.76
N GLY A 170 2.91 0.72 -6.89
CA GLY A 170 1.91 1.05 -5.89
C GLY A 170 0.83 -0.02 -5.80
N VAL A 171 0.57 -0.49 -4.59
CA VAL A 171 -0.54 -1.40 -4.30
C VAL A 171 -1.33 -0.90 -3.10
N ASN A 172 -2.61 -1.26 -3.00
CA ASN A 172 -3.39 -1.01 -1.78
C ASN A 172 -3.17 -2.15 -0.78
N GLY A 173 -3.22 -1.84 0.51
CA GLY A 173 -2.98 -2.81 1.56
C GLY A 173 -3.67 -2.44 2.88
N PRO A 174 -4.30 -3.41 3.58
CA PRO A 174 -4.87 -3.15 4.88
C PRO A 174 -3.79 -3.04 5.97
N MET A 175 -4.12 -2.32 7.04
CA MET A 175 -3.37 -2.21 8.29
C MET A 175 -4.32 -2.46 9.46
N ALA A 176 -3.94 -3.29 10.42
CA ALA A 176 -4.83 -3.69 11.51
C ALA A 176 -4.06 -3.98 12.80
N ALA A 177 -4.73 -3.80 13.95
CA ALA A 177 -4.16 -4.11 15.25
C ALA A 177 -3.92 -5.63 15.47
N GLY A 178 -4.57 -6.48 14.68
CA GLY A 178 -4.46 -7.93 14.78
C GLY A 178 -4.52 -8.64 13.43
N MET A 179 -3.84 -9.79 13.33
CA MET A 179 -3.78 -10.62 12.12
C MET A 179 -5.16 -11.12 11.66
N GLN A 180 -6.05 -11.45 12.61
CA GLN A 180 -7.41 -11.91 12.30
C GLN A 180 -8.21 -10.82 11.61
N SER A 181 -8.18 -9.59 12.13
CA SER A 181 -8.82 -8.42 11.51
C SER A 181 -8.22 -8.14 10.13
N LEU A 182 -6.90 -8.20 10.00
CA LEU A 182 -6.20 -8.02 8.73
C LEU A 182 -6.68 -9.03 7.67
N ALA A 183 -6.73 -10.31 8.03
CA ALA A 183 -7.14 -11.40 7.15
C ALA A 183 -8.62 -11.32 6.77
N ALA A 184 -9.50 -11.02 7.74
CA ALA A 184 -10.94 -10.89 7.53
C ALA A 184 -11.31 -9.75 6.58
N TRP A 185 -10.47 -8.72 6.53
CA TRP A 185 -10.68 -7.57 5.65
C TRP A 185 -10.06 -7.78 4.28
N TYR A 186 -8.85 -8.35 4.26
CA TYR A 186 -8.20 -8.77 3.03
C TYR A 186 -9.10 -9.70 2.22
N SER A 187 -9.73 -10.71 2.85
CA SER A 187 -10.57 -11.69 2.14
C SER A 187 -11.72 -11.06 1.34
N VAL A 188 -12.20 -9.89 1.76
CA VAL A 188 -13.30 -9.18 1.09
C VAL A 188 -12.81 -8.15 0.08
N ALA A 189 -11.71 -7.47 0.38
CA ALA A 189 -11.16 -6.46 -0.53
C ALA A 189 -10.37 -7.07 -1.70
N CYS A 190 -9.86 -8.30 -1.56
CA CYS A 190 -8.78 -8.85 -2.40
C CYS A 190 -9.16 -9.42 -3.77
N GLU A 191 -10.29 -9.04 -4.33
CA GLU A 191 -10.67 -9.51 -5.66
C GLU A 191 -10.17 -8.51 -6.74
N PRO A 192 -9.35 -8.96 -7.71
CA PRO A 192 -8.90 -8.11 -8.81
C PRO A 192 -10.07 -7.59 -9.65
N HIS A 193 -9.87 -6.45 -10.33
CA HIS A 193 -10.82 -5.99 -11.33
C HIS A 193 -10.51 -6.60 -12.70
N LEU A 194 -11.54 -6.85 -13.52
CA LEU A 194 -11.41 -7.49 -14.84
C LEU A 194 -10.50 -6.72 -15.80
N THR A 195 -10.38 -5.41 -15.62
CA THR A 195 -9.50 -4.56 -16.46
C THR A 195 -8.09 -4.41 -15.91
N SER A 196 -7.72 -5.16 -14.87
CA SER A 196 -6.35 -5.16 -14.34
C SER A 196 -5.37 -5.67 -15.40
N TYR A 197 -4.35 -4.87 -15.72
CA TYR A 197 -3.22 -5.30 -16.56
C TYR A 197 -2.30 -6.33 -15.88
N PHE A 198 -2.46 -6.54 -14.57
CA PHE A 198 -1.73 -7.52 -13.79
C PHE A 198 -2.51 -8.82 -13.71
N SER A 199 -1.82 -9.94 -13.89
CA SER A 199 -2.39 -11.28 -13.79
C SER A 199 -3.10 -11.49 -12.46
N SER A 200 -4.32 -12.02 -12.52
CA SER A 200 -5.04 -12.41 -11.31
C SER A 200 -4.31 -13.56 -10.63
N SER A 201 -4.00 -13.38 -9.35
CA SER A 201 -3.63 -14.51 -8.49
C SER A 201 -4.90 -15.21 -8.04
N PRO A 202 -4.92 -16.55 -7.93
CA PRO A 202 -6.08 -17.28 -7.45
C PRO A 202 -6.53 -16.77 -6.07
N ALA A 203 -7.82 -16.95 -5.78
CA ALA A 203 -8.38 -16.65 -4.47
C ALA A 203 -7.57 -17.40 -3.38
N PRO A 204 -7.48 -16.84 -2.15
CA PRO A 204 -6.76 -17.52 -1.08
C PRO A 204 -7.46 -18.86 -0.82
N THR A 205 -6.74 -19.97 -0.98
CA THR A 205 -7.21 -21.27 -0.51
C THR A 205 -6.92 -21.41 0.98
N GLU A 206 -7.64 -22.30 1.64
CA GLU A 206 -7.35 -22.64 3.03
C GLU A 206 -5.88 -23.13 3.14
N ALA A 207 -5.15 -22.55 4.08
CA ALA A 207 -3.72 -22.80 4.19
C ALA A 207 -3.49 -24.20 4.74
N ILE A 208 -3.02 -25.12 3.88
CA ILE A 208 -2.54 -26.42 4.33
C ILE A 208 -1.26 -26.20 5.14
N TRP A 209 -1.27 -26.64 6.40
CA TRP A 209 -0.08 -26.55 7.23
C TRP A 209 0.99 -27.50 6.70
N ARG A 210 2.19 -26.97 6.53
CA ARG A 210 3.41 -27.71 6.23
C ARG A 210 4.62 -26.88 6.64
N PRO A 211 5.74 -27.51 7.01
CA PRO A 211 7.02 -26.82 7.16
C PRO A 211 7.35 -26.00 5.90
N ARG A 212 7.89 -24.80 6.09
CA ARG A 212 8.26 -23.88 5.00
C ARG A 212 9.75 -23.61 5.01
N ILE A 213 10.25 -23.13 3.88
CA ILE A 213 11.60 -22.61 3.74
C ILE A 213 11.56 -21.09 3.94
N ILE A 214 12.37 -20.57 4.86
CA ILE A 214 12.62 -19.14 5.05
C ILE A 214 13.98 -18.84 4.43
N SER A 215 13.98 -18.01 3.39
CA SER A 215 15.22 -17.51 2.79
C SER A 215 15.63 -16.18 3.43
N ILE A 216 16.87 -16.06 3.92
CA ILE A 216 17.40 -14.85 4.58
C ILE A 216 18.56 -14.28 3.77
N ALA A 217 18.43 -13.04 3.32
CA ALA A 217 19.51 -12.28 2.70
C ALA A 217 20.43 -11.70 3.77
N GLU A 218 21.37 -12.49 4.28
CA GLU A 218 22.18 -12.14 5.46
C GLU A 218 22.92 -10.80 5.32
N ALA A 219 23.58 -10.56 4.18
CA ALA A 219 24.30 -9.31 3.93
C ALA A 219 23.40 -8.06 3.98
N TRP A 220 22.13 -8.20 3.59
CA TRP A 220 21.16 -7.11 3.69
C TRP A 220 20.63 -6.97 5.12
N PHE A 221 20.31 -8.09 5.76
CA PHE A 221 19.78 -8.13 7.13
C PHE A 221 20.76 -7.56 8.16
N GLN A 222 22.07 -7.82 7.99
CA GLN A 222 23.13 -7.31 8.84
C GLN A 222 23.30 -5.78 8.81
N ARG A 223 22.66 -5.09 7.86
CA ARG A 223 22.65 -3.61 7.81
C ARG A 223 21.73 -2.98 8.86
N ALA A 224 20.81 -3.75 9.45
CA ALA A 224 19.95 -3.27 10.52
C ALA A 224 20.74 -3.14 11.85
N THR A 225 20.21 -2.41 12.82
CA THR A 225 20.82 -2.35 14.16
C THR A 225 20.72 -3.72 14.85
N THR A 226 21.66 -4.02 15.76
CA THR A 226 21.69 -5.30 16.49
C THR A 226 20.37 -5.59 17.21
N THR A 227 19.70 -4.55 17.73
CA THR A 227 18.37 -4.68 18.36
C THR A 227 17.33 -5.21 17.38
N ILE A 228 17.24 -4.64 16.17
CA ILE A 228 16.28 -5.09 15.15
C ILE A 228 16.64 -6.48 14.63
N GLN A 229 17.94 -6.76 14.46
CA GLN A 229 18.41 -8.09 14.07
C GLN A 229 17.94 -9.14 15.08
N THR A 230 18.12 -8.89 16.38
CA THR A 230 17.72 -9.81 17.46
C THR A 230 16.21 -10.01 17.48
N LEU A 231 15.44 -8.92 17.49
CA LEU A 231 13.97 -8.96 17.51
C LEU A 231 13.37 -9.76 16.34
N CYS A 232 13.99 -9.70 15.16
CA CYS A 232 13.54 -10.45 13.99
C CYS A 232 14.05 -11.91 13.99
N ARG A 233 15.23 -12.19 14.57
CA ARG A 233 15.83 -13.54 14.56
C ARG A 233 15.09 -14.49 15.50
N ASP A 234 14.64 -14.01 16.65
CA ASP A 234 13.95 -14.82 17.65
C ASP A 234 12.71 -15.54 17.09
N PRO A 235 11.73 -14.86 16.47
CA PRO A 235 10.56 -15.55 15.90
C PRO A 235 10.93 -16.47 14.73
N ILE A 236 11.97 -16.15 13.94
CA ILE A 236 12.46 -17.02 12.87
C ILE A 236 13.02 -18.33 13.45
N ASN A 237 13.85 -18.23 14.48
CA ASN A 237 14.42 -19.39 15.16
C ASN A 237 13.34 -20.24 15.83
N GLN A 238 12.31 -19.61 16.41
CA GLN A 238 11.15 -20.32 16.95
C GLN A 238 10.37 -21.07 15.87
N LEU A 239 10.16 -20.47 14.69
CA LEU A 239 9.53 -21.17 13.57
C LEU A 239 10.35 -22.39 13.11
N ALA A 240 11.67 -22.28 13.08
CA ALA A 240 12.55 -23.40 12.76
C ALA A 240 12.46 -24.51 13.83
N ALA A 241 12.61 -24.15 15.11
CA ALA A 241 12.64 -25.09 16.22
C ALA A 241 11.28 -25.78 16.47
N VAL A 242 10.17 -25.05 16.38
CA VAL A 242 8.84 -25.54 16.77
C VAL A 242 8.03 -26.04 15.57
N LYS A 243 8.19 -25.41 14.39
CA LYS A 243 7.41 -25.75 13.19
C LYS A 243 8.22 -26.49 12.14
N GLY A 244 9.50 -26.78 12.40
CA GLY A 244 10.39 -27.51 11.49
C GLY A 244 10.74 -26.73 10.23
N TYR A 245 10.65 -25.40 10.26
CA TYR A 245 10.96 -24.58 9.08
C TYR A 245 12.46 -24.62 8.77
N ALA A 246 12.81 -24.73 7.50
CA ALA A 246 14.20 -24.69 7.06
C ALA A 246 14.63 -23.22 6.83
N ILE A 247 15.78 -22.83 7.36
CA ILE A 247 16.36 -21.50 7.12
C ILE A 247 17.49 -21.66 6.10
N VAL A 248 17.43 -20.91 5.00
CA VAL A 248 18.45 -20.95 3.94
C VAL A 248 18.96 -19.54 3.63
N PRO A 249 20.24 -19.36 3.30
CA PRO A 249 20.75 -18.07 2.86
C PRO A 249 20.25 -17.73 1.44
N SER A 250 19.87 -16.48 1.22
CA SER A 250 19.52 -15.93 -0.10
C SER A 250 20.71 -15.25 -0.75
N MET A 251 20.95 -15.50 -2.04
CA MET A 251 21.85 -14.66 -2.84
C MET A 251 21.03 -13.55 -3.51
N PHE A 252 21.17 -12.31 -3.02
CA PHE A 252 20.91 -11.11 -3.82
C PHE A 252 22.26 -10.62 -4.32
N PHE A 253 22.44 -10.46 -5.63
CA PHE A 253 23.67 -9.91 -6.19
C PHE A 253 23.91 -8.51 -5.63
N HIS A 254 24.92 -8.36 -4.77
CA HIS A 254 25.39 -7.06 -4.31
C HIS A 254 26.43 -6.56 -5.33
N HIS A 255 26.02 -5.72 -6.28
CA HIS A 255 26.96 -4.91 -7.08
C HIS A 255 27.50 -3.77 -6.22
N GLY A 256 28.32 -4.11 -5.22
CA GLY A 256 28.83 -3.13 -4.27
C GLY A 256 29.81 -3.75 -3.28
N GLY A 257 30.85 -4.42 -3.77
CA GLY A 257 32.04 -4.72 -2.98
C GLY A 257 33.04 -3.55 -3.06
N PRO A 258 33.80 -3.26 -2.00
CA PRO A 258 34.87 -2.25 -2.06
C PRO A 258 35.95 -2.73 -3.03
N ASN A 259 36.41 -1.83 -3.91
CA ASN A 259 37.55 -2.04 -4.78
C ASN A 259 38.77 -2.47 -3.96
N SER A 260 39.08 -3.76 -3.95
CA SER A 260 40.37 -4.29 -3.51
C SER A 260 41.11 -4.89 -4.71
N ALA A 261 42.08 -4.11 -5.18
CA ALA A 261 43.36 -4.51 -5.77
C ALA A 261 43.39 -5.60 -6.86
N GLY A 262 43.81 -5.16 -8.06
CA GLY A 262 44.91 -5.75 -8.81
C GLY A 262 44.85 -7.25 -9.11
N ASN A 263 44.50 -7.59 -10.34
CA ASN A 263 45.20 -8.67 -11.01
C ASN A 263 45.30 -8.39 -12.51
N ASP A 264 46.55 -8.21 -12.96
CA ASP A 264 46.97 -8.25 -14.35
C ASP A 264 46.59 -9.60 -14.97
N SER A 265 45.99 -9.60 -16.15
CA SER A 265 46.15 -10.68 -17.15
C SER A 265 45.84 -10.15 -18.55
N PRO A 266 46.49 -10.68 -19.60
CA PRO A 266 46.96 -9.88 -20.73
C PRO A 266 45.95 -9.70 -21.86
N GLN A 267 46.17 -8.61 -22.60
CA GLN A 267 45.59 -8.29 -23.90
C GLN A 267 45.44 -9.53 -24.80
N ARG A 268 44.20 -9.85 -25.18
CA ARG A 268 43.92 -10.59 -26.43
C ARG A 268 43.39 -9.61 -27.47
N ARG A 269 44.28 -9.21 -28.38
CA ARG A 269 43.91 -8.67 -29.69
C ARG A 269 43.19 -9.76 -30.49
N GLY A 270 42.03 -9.43 -31.05
CA GLY A 270 41.30 -10.26 -32.01
C GLY A 270 40.29 -9.38 -32.73
N ASN A 271 40.52 -9.17 -34.02
CA ASN A 271 39.92 -8.15 -34.88
C ASN A 271 38.63 -8.65 -35.55
N ASN A 272 37.73 -7.70 -35.87
CA ASN A 272 36.67 -7.71 -36.89
C ASN A 272 35.50 -8.72 -36.78
N ALA A 273 34.26 -8.22 -36.68
CA ALA A 273 33.49 -7.78 -37.86
C ALA A 273 32.04 -7.39 -37.48
N THR A 274 31.56 -6.41 -38.22
CA THR A 274 30.25 -5.74 -38.24
C THR A 274 29.01 -6.65 -38.27
N ARG A 275 27.92 -6.23 -37.58
CA ARG A 275 26.53 -6.40 -38.04
C ARG A 275 25.51 -5.52 -37.29
N ASN A 276 25.16 -4.42 -37.96
CA ASN A 276 23.85 -3.77 -38.09
C ASN A 276 22.93 -3.57 -36.87
N ALA A 277 22.97 -2.36 -36.30
CA ALA A 277 21.82 -1.71 -35.69
C ALA A 277 21.09 -0.86 -36.77
N ARG A 278 19.77 -1.01 -36.90
CA ARG A 278 18.94 -0.16 -37.77
C ARG A 278 18.62 1.17 -37.04
N PRO A 279 18.73 2.35 -37.70
CA PRO A 279 18.29 3.62 -37.10
C PRO A 279 16.79 3.86 -37.28
N PHE A 280 16.17 4.51 -36.29
CA PHE A 280 14.84 5.10 -36.38
C PHE A 280 14.83 6.28 -37.38
N PRO A 281 13.80 6.46 -38.22
CA PRO A 281 13.72 7.59 -39.12
C PRO A 281 13.26 8.86 -38.40
N ASN A 282 14.01 9.93 -38.65
CA ASN A 282 13.77 11.30 -38.22
C ASN A 282 13.06 12.01 -39.39
N ASP A 283 11.82 12.47 -39.21
CA ASP A 283 11.09 13.20 -40.26
C ASP A 283 10.85 14.65 -39.83
N SER A 284 11.75 15.51 -40.28
CA SER A 284 11.65 16.96 -40.21
C SER A 284 11.44 17.50 -41.63
N ARG A 285 10.21 17.89 -41.98
CA ARG A 285 9.94 18.76 -43.14
C ARG A 285 8.83 19.76 -42.82
N ALA A 286 9.23 21.03 -42.75
CA ALA A 286 8.48 22.20 -43.19
C ALA A 286 9.38 22.90 -44.25
N PRO A 287 8.92 23.81 -45.15
CA PRO A 287 7.76 24.70 -45.01
C PRO A 287 6.92 24.92 -46.30
N GLY A 288 5.77 25.59 -46.16
CA GLY A 288 4.98 26.12 -47.28
C GLY A 288 3.92 27.12 -46.80
N SER A 289 3.95 28.32 -47.37
CA SER A 289 3.34 29.55 -46.86
C SER A 289 2.04 29.98 -47.57
N ARG A 290 1.10 30.54 -46.77
CA ARG A 290 0.05 31.57 -47.07
C ARG A 290 -1.19 31.19 -47.92
N PRO A 291 -2.30 31.97 -47.90
CA PRO A 291 -2.62 33.18 -47.09
C PRO A 291 -3.99 33.15 -46.37
N HIS A 292 -4.18 34.21 -45.55
CA HIS A 292 -5.43 34.76 -45.02
C HIS A 292 -6.65 34.69 -45.96
N ASP A 293 -7.81 34.36 -45.40
CA ASP A 293 -9.07 34.96 -45.85
C ASP A 293 -9.94 35.34 -44.64
N SER A 294 -10.53 36.52 -44.71
CA SER A 294 -11.34 37.17 -43.69
C SER A 294 -12.60 37.73 -44.37
N ARG A 295 -13.77 37.19 -44.00
CA ARG A 295 -15.17 37.63 -44.18
C ARG A 295 -16.04 36.37 -44.03
N ASN A 296 -17.14 36.29 -43.28
CA ASN A 296 -18.09 37.23 -42.68
C ASN A 296 -18.42 36.77 -41.25
#